data_AF-A0A0F8EPL7-F1
#
_entry.id   AF-A0A0F8EPL7-F1
#
_cell.length_a   1.000
_cell.length_b   1.000
_cell.length_c   1.000
_cell.angle_alpha   90.00
_cell.angle_beta   90.00
_cell.angle_gamma   90.00
#
_symmetry.space_group_name_H-M   'P 1'
#
loop_
_entity.id
_entity.type
_entity.pdbx_description
1 polymer ?
#
loop_
_entity_poly.entity_id
_entity_poly.type
_entity_poly.pdbx_seq_one_letter_code
_entity_poly.pdbx_strand_id
1 'polypeptide(L)'
;MGMKIQSLELIGYDPASDTFPSLVYSNLAGTPIPYRYNVKGKSVTITTDLGGGARMTGRISEDGNKFSGGWKPNRERKTTEM
;
A
#
# COMPACT_ATOMS: atom_id res chain seq x y z
N MET A 1 -12.36 -22.79 -10.34
CA MET A 1 -12.30 -22.75 -8.87
C MET A 1 -11.69 -21.41 -8.46
N GLY A 2 -12.32 -20.62 -7.60
CA GLY A 2 -11.77 -19.34 -7.14
C GLY A 2 -11.07 -19.48 -5.79
N MET A 3 -10.15 -18.56 -5.47
CA MET A 3 -9.50 -18.47 -4.16
C MET A 3 -10.22 -17.43 -3.30
N LYS A 4 -10.62 -17.78 -2.08
CA LYS A 4 -11.16 -16.82 -1.11
C LYS A 4 -10.00 -16.04 -0.48
N ILE A 5 -9.97 -14.74 -0.70
CA ILE A 5 -9.02 -13.83 -0.05
C ILE A 5 -9.69 -13.28 1.21
N GLN A 6 -9.01 -13.36 2.34
CA GLN A 6 -9.42 -12.75 3.61
C GLN A 6 -8.27 -11.92 4.13
N SER A 7 -8.54 -10.64 4.38
CA SER A 7 -7.54 -9.72 4.91
C SER A 7 -8.13 -8.73 5.90
N LEU A 8 -7.28 -8.28 6.82
CA LEU A 8 -7.53 -7.20 7.77
C LEU A 8 -6.37 -6.22 7.67
N GLU A 9 -6.66 -4.93 7.60
CA GLU A 9 -5.66 -3.88 7.65
C GLU A 9 -5.87 -3.02 8.89
N LEU A 10 -4.81 -2.88 9.70
CA LEU A 10 -4.78 -1.97 10.83
C LEU A 10 -3.97 -0.75 10.45
N ILE A 11 -4.62 0.41 10.39
CA ILE A 11 -4.03 1.69 9.99
C ILE A 11 -4.31 2.75 11.04
N GLY A 12 -3.31 3.58 11.36
CA GLY A 12 -3.45 4.65 12.34
C GLY A 12 -2.60 5.86 12.00
N TYR A 13 -3.04 7.06 12.36
CA TYR A 13 -2.27 8.28 12.17
C TYR A 13 -1.08 8.32 13.14
N ASP A 14 0.11 8.56 12.61
CA ASP A 14 1.32 8.84 13.39
C ASP A 14 1.69 10.33 13.24
N PRO A 15 1.53 11.15 14.29
CA PRO A 15 1.85 12.57 14.24
C PRO A 15 3.35 12.85 14.12
N ALA A 16 4.23 11.92 14.51
CA ALA A 16 5.68 12.13 14.43
C ALA A 16 6.19 12.11 12.98
N SER A 17 5.62 11.22 12.15
CA SER A 17 5.96 11.13 10.74
C SER A 17 4.97 11.86 9.81
N ASP A 18 3.83 12.32 10.33
CA ASP A 18 2.70 12.85 9.56
C ASP A 18 2.28 11.89 8.42
N THR A 19 2.18 10.61 8.77
CA THR A 19 1.77 9.52 7.89
C THR A 19 0.78 8.59 8.58
N PHE A 20 0.28 7.61 7.83
CA PHE A 20 -0.51 6.53 8.39
C PHE A 20 0.23 5.20 8.17
N PRO A 21 1.08 4.77 9.12
CA PRO A 21 1.61 3.41 9.10
C PRO A 21 0.47 2.39 9.21
N SER A 22 0.67 1.25 8.56
CA SER A 22 -0.33 0.20 8.46
C SER A 22 0.28 -1.21 8.48
N LEU A 23 -0.47 -2.17 8.98
CA LEU A 23 -0.18 -3.60 8.93
C LEU A 23 -1.34 -4.37 8.30
N VAL A 24 -1.05 -5.07 7.21
CA VAL A 24 -2.01 -5.92 6.49
C VAL A 24 -1.79 -7.38 6.88
N TYR A 25 -2.83 -8.02 7.42
CA TYR A 25 -2.92 -9.46 7.66
C TYR A 25 -3.71 -10.06 6.51
N SER A 26 -3.19 -11.08 5.83
CA SER A 26 -3.87 -11.71 4.69
C SER A 26 -3.58 -13.20 4.67
N ASN A 27 -4.57 -14.03 4.32
CA ASN A 27 -4.35 -15.46 4.10
C ASN A 27 -3.47 -15.77 2.87
N LEU A 28 -3.07 -14.74 2.11
CA LEU A 28 -2.10 -14.85 1.01
C LEU A 28 -0.64 -14.68 1.47
N ALA A 29 -0.41 -14.19 2.69
CA ALA A 29 0.93 -13.93 3.22
C ALA A 29 1.08 -14.54 4.62
N GLY A 30 2.16 -15.30 4.84
CA GLY A 30 2.42 -15.94 6.14
C GLY A 30 2.85 -14.98 7.27
N THR A 31 2.96 -13.69 6.99
CA THR A 31 3.38 -12.65 7.93
C THR A 31 2.60 -11.35 7.68
N PRO A 32 2.39 -10.50 8.70
CA PRO A 32 1.82 -9.18 8.49
C PRO A 32 2.68 -8.35 7.55
N ILE A 33 2.04 -7.62 6.62
CA ILE A 33 2.70 -6.85 5.58
C ILE A 33 2.69 -5.37 5.97
N PRO A 34 3.86 -4.73 6.15
CA PRO A 34 3.93 -3.31 6.47
C PRO A 34 3.59 -2.45 5.24
N TYR A 35 2.63 -1.56 5.43
CA TYR A 35 2.20 -0.57 4.45
C TYR A 35 2.43 0.83 5.05
N ARG A 36 2.73 1.80 4.19
CA ARG A 36 2.91 3.20 4.57
C ARG A 36 2.06 4.08 3.67
N TYR A 37 1.11 4.79 4.27
CA TYR A 37 0.26 5.74 3.57
C TYR A 37 0.76 7.16 3.80
N ASN A 38 0.94 7.89 2.71
CA ASN A 38 1.16 9.32 2.73
C ASN A 38 -0.05 10.00 2.08
N VAL A 39 -0.84 10.68 2.90
CA VAL A 39 -2.06 11.40 2.47
C VAL A 39 -1.77 12.88 2.58
N LYS A 40 -1.77 13.58 1.44
CA LYS A 40 -1.59 15.04 1.37
C LYS A 40 -2.80 15.65 0.66
N GLY A 41 -3.70 16.23 1.44
CA GLY A 41 -5.01 16.67 0.96
C GLY A 41 -5.80 15.49 0.40
N LYS A 42 -6.06 15.51 -0.92
CA LYS A 42 -6.77 14.44 -1.63
C LYS A 42 -5.84 13.45 -2.32
N SER A 43 -4.54 13.68 -2.33
CA SER A 43 -3.56 12.78 -2.95
C SER A 43 -3.11 11.71 -1.95
N VAL A 44 -3.09 10.45 -2.40
CA VAL A 44 -2.69 9.31 -1.57
C VAL A 44 -1.56 8.56 -2.26
N THR A 45 -0.50 8.27 -1.52
CA THR A 45 0.53 7.30 -1.91
C THR A 45 0.54 6.18 -0.88
N ILE A 46 0.51 4.92 -1.33
CA ILE A 46 0.68 3.74 -0.47
C ILE A 46 1.93 3.01 -0.93
N THR A 47 2.77 2.59 -0.01
CA THR A 47 3.99 1.85 -0.32
C THR A 47 4.10 0.62 0.56
N THR A 48 4.63 -0.46 -0.01
CA THR A 48 5.03 -1.67 0.70
C THR A 48 6.36 -2.14 0.11
N ASP A 49 7.15 -2.86 0.90
CA ASP A 49 8.45 -3.38 0.48
C ASP A 49 8.43 -4.90 0.26
N LEU A 50 7.30 -5.58 0.53
CA LEU A 50 7.19 -7.03 0.35
C LEU A 50 7.37 -7.42 -1.12
N GLY A 51 8.21 -8.42 -1.39
CA GLY A 51 8.37 -9.01 -2.73
C GLY A 51 8.90 -8.05 -3.79
N GLY A 52 9.89 -7.20 -3.46
CA GLY A 52 10.42 -6.17 -4.36
C GLY A 52 9.69 -4.82 -4.25
N GLY A 53 8.59 -4.82 -3.51
CA GLY A 53 7.83 -3.63 -3.15
C GLY A 53 7.00 -3.06 -4.30
N ALA A 54 6.02 -2.26 -3.92
CA ALA A 54 5.09 -1.63 -4.84
C ALA A 54 4.66 -0.27 -4.32
N ARG A 55 4.25 0.58 -5.25
CA ARG A 55 3.70 1.90 -4.99
C ARG A 55 2.31 2.00 -5.62
N MET A 56 1.32 2.33 -4.81
CA MET A 56 0.01 2.81 -5.25
C MET A 56 0.02 4.33 -5.24
N THR A 57 -0.48 4.91 -6.33
CA THR A 57 -0.81 6.33 -6.40
C THR A 57 -2.30 6.46 -6.64
N GLY A 58 -2.99 7.20 -5.77
CA GLY A 58 -4.42 7.37 -5.81
C GLY A 58 -4.89 8.77 -5.40
N ARG A 59 -6.20 8.97 -5.49
CA ARG A 59 -6.88 10.21 -5.13
C ARG A 59 -8.18 9.91 -4.39
N ILE A 60 -8.48 10.73 -3.39
CA ILE A 60 -9.77 10.77 -2.68
C ILE A 60 -10.66 11.78 -3.39
N SER A 61 -11.95 11.48 -3.58
CA SER A 61 -12.92 12.41 -4.16
C SER A 61 -13.11 13.66 -3.29
N GLU A 62 -13.66 14.72 -3.89
CA GLU A 62 -13.92 15.98 -3.18
C GLU A 62 -14.81 15.76 -1.95
N ASP A 63 -15.87 14.96 -2.09
CA ASP A 63 -16.79 14.59 -1.01
C ASP A 63 -16.23 13.57 -0.01
N GLY A 64 -15.04 13.01 -0.27
CA GLY A 64 -14.39 12.05 0.63
C GLY A 64 -14.90 10.61 0.54
N ASN A 65 -15.91 10.32 -0.28
CA ASN A 65 -16.60 9.02 -0.29
C ASN A 65 -16.02 8.01 -1.29
N LYS A 66 -15.05 8.41 -2.12
CA LYS A 66 -14.43 7.54 -3.12
C LYS A 66 -12.91 7.63 -3.04
N PHE A 67 -12.28 6.48 -3.25
CA PHE A 67 -10.86 6.34 -3.44
C PHE A 67 -10.60 5.61 -4.76
N SER A 68 -9.68 6.12 -5.57
CA SER A 68 -9.27 5.48 -6.82
C SER A 68 -7.76 5.60 -7.01
N GLY A 69 -7.18 4.69 -7.80
CA GLY A 69 -5.75 4.67 -8.07
C GLY A 69 -5.28 3.39 -8.75
N GLY A 70 -3.97 3.28 -8.95
CA GLY A 70 -3.33 2.07 -9.49
C GLY A 70 -2.03 1.71 -8.76
N TRP A 71 -1.81 0.41 -8.58
CA TRP A 71 -0.56 -0.14 -8.09
C TRP A 71 0.44 -0.28 -9.23
N LYS A 72 1.70 0.03 -8.95
CA LYS A 72 2.84 -0.29 -9.81
C LYS A 72 3.93 -0.96 -8.96
N PRO A 73 4.53 -2.06 -9.41
CA PRO A 73 5.75 -2.58 -8.78
C PRO A 73 6.83 -1.49 -8.74
N ASN A 74 7.67 -1.50 -7.72
CA ASN A 74 8.89 -0.72 -7.79
C ASN A 74 9.72 -1.26 -8.96
N ARG A 75 10.28 -0.39 -9.80
CA ARG A 75 11.19 -0.85 -10.86
C ARG A 75 12.41 -1.49 -10.19
N GLU A 76 12.65 -2.76 -10.46
CA GLU A 76 13.92 -3.38 -10.15
C GLU A 76 15.04 -2.68 -10.95
N ARG A 77 16.21 -2.48 -10.33
CA ARG A 77 17.44 -2.12 -11.06
C ARG A 77 17.69 -3.19 -12.12
N LYS A 78 18.14 -2.77 -13.30
CA LYS A 78 18.58 -3.66 -14.39
C LYS A 78 19.40 -4.82 -13.81
N THR A 79 18.99 -6.06 -14.11
CA THR A 79 19.88 -7.22 -14.07
C THR A 79 21.11 -6.85 -14.92
N THR A 80 22.26 -6.67 -14.29
CA THR A 80 23.52 -6.73 -15.03
C THR A 80 23.73 -8.22 -15.33
N GLU A 81 23.61 -8.58 -16.60
CA GLU A 81 24.02 -9.89 -17.11
C GLU A 81 25.49 -10.12 -16.75
N MET A 82 25.80 -11.32 -16.23
CA MET A 82 27.13 -11.91 -16.25
C MET A 82 27.10 -13.12 -17.17
#